data_AF-A0A235FJ23-F1
#
_entry.id   AF-A0A235FJ23-F1
#
_cell.length_a   1.000
_cell.length_b   1.000
_cell.length_c   1.000
_cell.angle_alpha   90.00
_cell.angle_beta   90.00
_cell.angle_gamma   90.00
#
_symmetry.space_group_name_H-M   'P 1'
#
loop_
_entity.id
_entity.type
_entity.pdbx_description
1 polymer ?
#
loop_
_entity_poly.entity_id
_entity_poly.type
_entity_poly.pdbx_seq_one_letter_code
_entity_poly.pdbx_strand_id
1 'polypeptide(L)'
;MSRDEDKMGRARSVSRRVMRGFRPGNLAAARRSMGISRAELARQADIGGTTITRWERDEASPQVDLLARVVKVLGIEISDLVQVPVAERFPGDWRVLRGLTQPQLGAAAGTSTQMVGSVERGEISLSDAMAKKLSAALGISETELRASYERARSRPHGESA
;
A
#
# COMPACT_ATOMS: atom_id res chain seq x y z
N MET A 1 -44.56 -2.95 22.04
CA MET A 1 -43.63 -4.06 21.75
C MET A 1 -44.02 -4.56 20.35
N SER A 2 -43.29 -4.38 19.25
CA SER A 2 -41.91 -3.96 19.02
C SER A 2 -41.87 -3.09 17.76
N ARG A 3 -41.11 -1.99 17.82
CA ARG A 3 -40.38 -1.43 16.68
C ARG A 3 -38.98 -2.01 16.73
N ASP A 4 -38.43 -2.29 15.55
CA ASP A 4 -37.02 -2.47 15.17
C ASP A 4 -37.12 -3.19 13.79
N GLU A 5 -37.14 -2.56 12.62
CA GLU A 5 -36.14 -1.65 12.02
C GLU A 5 -34.71 -2.11 12.39
N ASP A 6 -33.77 -2.40 11.51
CA ASP A 6 -33.60 -2.03 10.12
C ASP A 6 -32.45 -2.89 9.55
N LYS A 7 -32.51 -3.15 8.24
CA LYS A 7 -31.39 -3.45 7.32
C LYS A 7 -30.30 -4.44 7.75
N MET A 8 -30.50 -5.66 7.26
CA MET A 8 -29.48 -6.48 6.59
C MET A 8 -28.39 -5.59 5.97
N GLY A 9 -27.20 -5.63 6.56
CA GLY A 9 -26.02 -4.90 6.13
C GLY A 9 -25.73 -5.18 4.66
N ARG A 10 -25.96 -4.15 3.85
CA ARG A 10 -25.74 -4.11 2.40
C ARG A 10 -24.34 -4.65 2.07
N ALA A 11 -24.31 -5.65 1.19
CA ALA A 11 -23.10 -6.26 0.65
C ALA A 11 -22.03 -5.18 0.32
N ARG A 12 -20.88 -5.26 0.99
CA ARG A 12 -19.68 -4.48 0.62
C ARG A 12 -19.09 -5.09 -0.65
N SER A 13 -19.72 -4.84 -1.79
CA SER A 13 -19.09 -5.03 -3.10
C SER A 13 -18.34 -3.75 -3.47
N VAL A 14 -17.02 -3.87 -3.60
CA VAL A 14 -16.23 -3.66 -4.82
C VAL A 14 -14.78 -3.47 -4.36
N SER A 15 -13.98 -4.50 -4.67
CA SER A 15 -12.52 -4.54 -4.64
C SER A 15 -11.85 -3.18 -4.83
N ARG A 16 -11.42 -2.59 -3.72
CA ARG A 16 -10.28 -1.66 -3.69
C ARG A 16 -9.28 -2.30 -2.74
N ARG A 17 -8.20 -2.80 -3.32
CA ARG A 17 -7.07 -3.46 -2.64
C ARG A 17 -6.75 -2.71 -1.34
N VAL A 18 -7.01 -3.33 -0.20
CA VAL A 18 -6.61 -2.80 1.11
C VAL A 18 -5.09 -2.79 1.11
N MET A 19 -4.47 -1.64 1.38
CA MET A 19 -3.04 -1.52 1.55
C MET A 19 -2.65 -2.32 2.79
N ARG A 20 -1.98 -3.45 2.57
CA ARG A 20 -1.53 -4.33 3.64
C ARG A 20 -0.62 -3.57 4.60
N GLY A 21 -0.82 -3.79 5.89
CA GLY A 21 0.03 -3.22 6.93
C GLY A 21 -0.18 -1.74 7.25
N PHE A 22 -1.12 -1.04 6.60
CA PHE A 22 -1.44 0.34 6.97
C PHE A 22 -1.92 0.44 8.44
N ARG A 23 -1.44 1.46 9.17
CA ARG A 23 -1.72 1.72 10.59
C ARG A 23 -2.40 3.07 10.75
N PRO A 24 -3.75 3.12 10.78
CA PRO A 24 -4.55 4.32 11.02
C PRO A 24 -4.12 5.11 12.26
N GLY A 25 -3.80 4.40 13.34
CA GLY A 25 -3.36 4.98 14.61
C GLY A 25 -2.06 5.78 14.47
N ASN A 26 -1.10 5.29 13.68
CA ASN A 26 0.18 5.96 13.47
C ASN A 26 -0.01 7.25 12.66
N LEU A 27 -0.91 7.25 11.66
CA LEU A 27 -1.24 8.47 10.92
C LEU A 27 -1.83 9.53 11.85
N ALA A 28 -2.79 9.13 12.69
CA ALA A 28 -3.42 10.04 13.63
C ALA A 28 -2.42 10.55 14.69
N ALA A 29 -1.48 9.72 15.12
CA ALA A 29 -0.42 10.10 16.06
C ALA A 29 0.55 11.11 15.42
N ALA A 30 1.08 10.82 14.23
CA ALA A 30 2.00 11.70 13.50
C ALA A 30 1.39 13.07 13.19
N ARG A 31 0.11 13.09 12.79
CA ARG A 31 -0.61 14.35 12.59
C ARG A 31 -0.72 15.15 13.90
N ARG A 32 -1.06 14.48 15.01
CA ARG A 32 -1.16 15.13 16.33
C ARG A 32 0.19 15.63 16.84
N SER A 33 1.28 14.91 16.61
CA SER A 33 2.63 15.36 17.00
C SER A 33 3.09 16.59 16.22
N MET A 34 2.64 16.74 14.97
CA MET A 34 2.85 17.96 14.19
C MET A 34 1.92 19.12 14.59
N GLY A 35 0.90 18.85 15.42
CA GLY A 35 -0.03 19.88 15.92
C GLY A 35 -1.07 20.37 14.90
N ILE A 36 -1.24 19.70 13.76
CA ILE A 36 -2.15 20.13 12.68
C ILE A 36 -3.50 19.41 12.72
N SER A 37 -4.56 20.09 12.23
CA SER A 37 -5.89 19.48 12.10
C SER A 37 -5.97 18.52 10.91
N ARG A 38 -7.01 17.67 10.86
CA ARG A 38 -7.27 16.81 9.68
C ARG A 38 -7.48 17.61 8.40
N ALA A 39 -8.20 18.74 8.51
CA ALA A 39 -8.46 19.62 7.39
C ALA A 39 -7.16 20.27 6.88
N GLU A 40 -6.27 20.64 7.80
CA GLU A 40 -4.98 21.23 7.46
C GLU A 40 -4.05 20.22 6.79
N LEU A 41 -3.95 19.00 7.33
CA LEU A 41 -3.20 17.91 6.68
C LEU A 41 -3.73 17.64 5.28
N ALA A 42 -5.06 17.56 5.13
CA ALA A 42 -5.71 17.32 3.85
C ALA A 42 -5.41 18.43 2.84
N ARG A 43 -5.48 19.70 3.27
CA ARG A 43 -5.16 20.86 2.45
C ARG A 43 -3.69 20.86 2.01
N GLN A 44 -2.76 20.64 2.93
CA GLN A 44 -1.32 20.62 2.63
C GLN A 44 -0.94 19.43 1.73
N ALA A 45 -1.59 18.28 1.92
CA ALA A 45 -1.39 17.11 1.08
C ALA A 45 -2.19 17.17 -0.24
N ASP A 46 -3.04 18.20 -0.43
CA ASP A 46 -3.99 18.37 -1.53
C ASP A 46 -4.86 17.11 -1.78
N ILE A 47 -5.52 16.65 -0.72
CA ILE A 47 -6.52 15.58 -0.73
C ILE A 47 -7.78 16.00 0.05
N GLY A 48 -8.88 15.26 -0.11
CA GLY A 48 -10.13 15.55 0.61
C GLY A 48 -10.03 15.33 2.13
N GLY A 49 -10.54 16.26 2.95
CA GLY A 49 -10.54 16.12 4.41
C GLY A 49 -11.33 14.90 4.94
N THR A 50 -12.37 14.50 4.21
CA THR A 50 -13.12 13.26 4.48
C THR A 50 -12.26 12.01 4.26
N THR A 51 -11.30 12.06 3.33
CA THR A 51 -10.34 10.97 3.06
C THR A 51 -9.43 10.74 4.26
N ILE A 52 -8.79 11.79 4.80
CA ILE A 52 -7.97 11.69 6.02
C ILE A 52 -8.78 11.13 7.18
N THR A 53 -10.02 11.62 7.35
CA THR A 53 -10.91 11.15 8.42
C THR A 53 -11.21 9.66 8.30
N ARG A 54 -11.53 9.17 7.10
CA ARG A 54 -11.79 7.75 6.84
C ARG A 54 -10.54 6.89 7.05
N TRP A 55 -9.36 7.38 6.66
CA TRP A 55 -8.10 6.65 6.88
C TRP A 55 -7.78 6.52 8.37
N GLU A 56 -7.88 7.61 9.15
CA GLU A 56 -7.63 7.55 10.60
C GLU A 56 -8.66 6.71 11.37
N ARG A 57 -9.85 6.51 10.80
CA ARG A 57 -10.94 5.69 11.37
C ARG A 57 -10.95 4.24 10.86
N ASP A 58 -9.98 3.84 10.04
CA ASP A 58 -9.93 2.53 9.39
C ASP A 58 -11.16 2.21 8.52
N GLU A 59 -11.84 3.24 8.01
CA GLU A 59 -13.03 3.11 7.16
C GLU A 59 -12.67 2.98 5.68
N ALA A 60 -11.45 3.37 5.31
CA ALA A 60 -10.88 3.23 3.99
C ALA A 60 -9.36 3.10 4.06
N SER A 61 -8.80 2.37 3.09
CA SER A 61 -7.34 2.26 2.93
C SER A 61 -6.81 3.33 1.96
N PRO A 62 -5.62 3.89 2.20
CA PRO A 62 -4.97 4.78 1.25
C PRO A 62 -4.52 4.05 -0.02
N GLN A 63 -4.35 4.82 -1.08
CA GLN A 63 -3.51 4.45 -2.23
C GLN A 63 -2.10 4.98 -1.99
N VAL A 64 -1.08 4.32 -2.54
CA VAL A 64 0.34 4.61 -2.23
C VAL A 64 0.74 6.03 -2.63
N ASP A 65 0.24 6.54 -3.75
CA ASP A 65 0.48 7.89 -4.25
C ASP A 65 -0.09 8.96 -3.30
N LEU A 66 -1.32 8.78 -2.83
CA LEU A 66 -1.94 9.71 -1.88
C LEU A 66 -1.28 9.62 -0.49
N LEU A 67 -0.88 8.43 -0.07
CA LEU A 67 -0.14 8.26 1.18
C LEU A 67 1.23 8.93 1.12
N ALA A 68 1.94 8.79 -0.01
CA ALA A 68 3.23 9.44 -0.25
C ALA A 68 3.16 10.97 -0.07
N ARG A 69 2.05 11.58 -0.51
CA ARG A 69 1.81 13.03 -0.32
C ARG A 69 1.61 13.38 1.16
N VAL A 70 0.84 12.56 1.87
CA VAL A 70 0.58 12.75 3.31
C VAL A 70 1.85 12.60 4.13
N VAL A 71 2.65 11.56 3.90
CA VAL A 71 3.90 11.36 4.68
C VAL A 71 4.93 12.46 4.39
N LYS A 72 4.97 12.98 3.15
CA LYS A 72 5.80 14.14 2.78
C LYS A 72 5.42 15.39 3.60
N VAL A 73 4.13 15.64 3.80
CA VAL A 73 3.66 16.76 4.64
C VAL A 73 4.02 16.55 6.10
N LEU A 74 3.85 15.33 6.60
CA LEU A 74 4.16 14.97 7.98
C LEU A 74 5.66 14.86 8.28
N GLY A 75 6.52 14.86 7.25
CA GLY A 75 7.96 14.69 7.40
C GLY A 75 8.36 13.31 7.91
N ILE A 76 7.59 12.28 7.56
CA ILE A 76 7.82 10.88 7.95
C ILE A 76 7.92 9.98 6.72
N GLU A 77 8.27 8.71 6.90
CA GLU A 77 8.36 7.72 5.84
C GLU A 77 7.08 6.88 5.75
N ILE A 78 6.83 6.24 4.59
CA ILE A 78 5.69 5.32 4.48
C ILE A 78 5.81 4.14 5.44
N SER A 79 7.04 3.69 5.74
CA SER A 79 7.29 2.63 6.72
C SER A 79 6.82 2.96 8.14
N ASP A 80 6.65 4.24 8.47
CA ASP A 80 6.10 4.65 9.77
C ASP A 80 4.59 4.41 9.85
N LEU A 81 3.92 4.41 8.69
CA LEU A 81 2.47 4.21 8.57
C LEU A 81 2.08 2.84 8.03
N VAL A 82 3.01 2.12 7.41
CA VAL A 82 2.78 0.82 6.77
C VAL A 82 3.82 -0.18 7.28
N GLN A 83 3.34 -1.22 7.96
CA GLN A 83 4.17 -2.23 8.59
C GLN A 83 3.74 -3.61 8.12
N VAL A 84 4.58 -4.22 7.29
CA VAL A 84 4.48 -5.63 6.87
C VAL A 84 5.79 -6.31 7.25
N PRO A 85 5.78 -7.40 8.05
CA PRO A 85 6.99 -8.15 8.38
C PRO A 85 7.69 -8.66 7.12
N VAL A 86 9.02 -8.60 7.07
CA VAL A 86 9.81 -8.99 5.88
C VAL A 86 9.45 -10.41 5.40
N ALA A 87 9.26 -11.35 6.33
CA ALA A 87 8.87 -12.72 6.05
C ALA A 87 7.49 -12.85 5.36
N GLU A 88 6.63 -11.84 5.48
CA GLU A 88 5.25 -11.81 4.95
C GLU A 88 5.08 -10.85 3.75
N ARG A 89 6.14 -10.10 3.39
CA ARG A 89 6.09 -9.08 2.33
C ARG A 89 6.04 -9.69 0.95
N PHE A 90 5.02 -9.37 0.17
CA PHE A 90 4.99 -9.65 -1.26
C PHE A 90 5.76 -8.59 -2.06
N PRO A 91 6.04 -8.82 -3.36
CA PRO A 91 6.80 -7.86 -4.15
C PRO A 91 6.17 -6.46 -4.15
N GLY A 92 4.83 -6.38 -4.13
CA GLY A 92 4.10 -5.12 -4.05
C GLY A 92 4.27 -4.37 -2.72
N ASP A 93 4.51 -5.07 -1.61
CA ASP A 93 4.71 -4.43 -0.30
C ASP A 93 6.03 -3.67 -0.25
N TRP A 94 7.10 -4.24 -0.84
CA TRP A 94 8.37 -3.54 -0.98
C TRP A 94 8.22 -2.24 -1.75
N ARG A 95 7.42 -2.26 -2.83
CA ARG A 95 7.13 -1.07 -3.62
C ARG A 95 6.35 -0.03 -2.81
N VAL A 96 5.31 -0.46 -2.08
CA VAL A 96 4.50 0.43 -1.23
C VAL A 96 5.36 1.09 -0.16
N LEU A 97 6.23 0.34 0.50
CA LEU A 97 7.13 0.87 1.53
C LEU A 97 8.13 1.91 0.99
N ARG A 98 8.41 1.91 -0.31
CA ARG A 98 9.21 2.94 -1.01
C ARG A 98 8.36 4.10 -1.56
N GLY A 99 7.04 4.11 -1.34
CA GLY A 99 6.14 5.14 -1.88
C GLY A 99 6.00 5.13 -3.39
N LEU A 100 6.30 3.99 -4.02
CA LEU A 100 6.25 3.87 -5.46
C LEU A 100 4.90 3.31 -5.93
N THR A 101 4.36 3.87 -6.99
CA THR A 101 3.30 3.25 -7.80
C THR A 101 3.90 2.22 -8.76
N GLN A 102 3.09 1.30 -9.29
CA GLN A 102 3.58 0.31 -10.28
C GLN A 102 4.24 0.97 -11.51
N PRO A 103 3.67 2.05 -12.11
CA PRO A 103 4.34 2.77 -13.19
C PRO A 103 5.69 3.36 -12.79
N GLN A 104 5.79 3.94 -11.59
CA GLN A 104 7.05 4.51 -11.09
C GLN A 104 8.13 3.45 -10.89
N LEU A 105 7.78 2.27 -10.35
CA LEU A 105 8.72 1.16 -10.24
C LEU A 105 9.12 0.64 -11.62
N GLY A 106 8.17 0.53 -12.56
CA GLY A 106 8.45 0.13 -13.94
C GLY A 106 9.46 1.05 -14.60
N ALA A 107 9.23 2.36 -14.52
CA ALA A 107 10.14 3.38 -15.01
C ALA A 107 11.53 3.28 -14.36
N ALA A 108 11.60 3.18 -13.02
CA ALA A 108 12.86 3.08 -12.29
C ALA A 108 13.66 1.80 -12.63
N ALA A 109 12.97 0.70 -12.90
CA ALA A 109 13.58 -0.59 -13.25
C ALA A 109 13.83 -0.77 -14.77
N GLY A 110 13.43 0.20 -15.61
CA GLY A 110 13.51 0.08 -17.07
C GLY A 110 12.66 -1.08 -17.60
N THR A 111 11.41 -1.18 -17.16
CA THR A 111 10.40 -2.16 -17.59
C THR A 111 8.99 -1.55 -17.64
N SER A 112 7.99 -2.31 -18.10
CA SER A 112 6.61 -1.82 -18.21
C SER A 112 5.82 -1.99 -16.90
N THR A 113 4.81 -1.16 -16.69
CA THR A 113 3.85 -1.30 -15.58
C THR A 113 3.19 -2.68 -15.57
N GLN A 114 2.85 -3.22 -16.74
CA GLN A 114 2.25 -4.54 -16.89
C GLN A 114 3.18 -5.63 -16.35
N MET A 115 4.48 -5.55 -16.68
CA MET A 115 5.49 -6.50 -16.22
C MET A 115 5.61 -6.47 -14.68
N VAL A 116 5.67 -5.27 -14.09
CA VAL A 116 5.65 -5.11 -12.62
C VAL A 116 4.42 -5.76 -12.03
N GLY A 117 3.23 -5.49 -12.57
CA GLY A 117 1.99 -6.06 -12.08
C GLY A 117 1.94 -7.59 -12.15
N SER A 118 2.41 -8.19 -13.25
CA SER A 118 2.44 -9.64 -13.40
C SER A 118 3.46 -10.32 -12.47
N VAL A 119 4.61 -9.68 -12.22
CA VAL A 119 5.57 -10.14 -11.18
C VAL A 119 4.94 -10.08 -9.80
N GLU A 120 4.29 -8.96 -9.45
CA GLU A 120 3.66 -8.78 -8.13
C GLU A 120 2.54 -9.80 -7.84
N ARG A 121 1.85 -10.25 -8.88
CA ARG A 121 0.81 -11.27 -8.80
C ARG A 121 1.34 -12.71 -8.93
N GLY A 122 2.63 -12.90 -9.20
CA GLY A 122 3.23 -14.22 -9.40
C GLY A 122 2.81 -14.93 -10.69
N GLU A 123 2.20 -14.22 -11.65
CA GLU A 123 1.62 -14.78 -12.88
C GLU A 123 2.68 -15.23 -13.88
N ILE A 124 3.85 -14.61 -13.84
CA ILE A 124 4.97 -14.88 -14.75
C ILE A 124 6.20 -15.27 -13.95
N SER A 125 7.07 -16.08 -14.54
CA SER A 125 8.36 -16.44 -13.95
C SER A 125 9.28 -15.22 -13.79
N LEU A 126 9.87 -15.06 -12.61
CA LEU A 126 10.84 -13.99 -12.35
C LEU A 126 12.21 -14.38 -12.91
N SER A 127 12.58 -13.84 -14.07
CA SER A 127 13.91 -14.04 -14.66
C SER A 127 14.99 -13.30 -13.87
N ASP A 128 16.25 -13.76 -13.98
CA ASP A 128 17.38 -13.14 -13.28
C ASP A 128 17.59 -11.67 -13.66
N ALA A 129 17.45 -11.36 -14.95
CA ALA A 129 17.53 -9.98 -15.44
C ALA A 129 16.44 -9.09 -14.81
N MET A 130 15.21 -9.60 -14.66
CA MET A 130 14.12 -8.86 -14.03
C MET A 130 14.32 -8.74 -12.52
N ALA A 131 14.78 -9.81 -11.86
CA ALA A 131 15.08 -9.80 -10.43
C ALA A 131 16.14 -8.72 -10.10
N LYS A 132 17.22 -8.66 -10.89
CA LYS A 132 18.27 -7.64 -10.74
C LYS A 132 17.74 -6.22 -10.94
N LYS A 133 16.94 -5.98 -11.99
CA LYS A 133 16.34 -4.66 -12.27
C LYS A 133 15.41 -4.19 -11.15
N LEU A 134 14.47 -5.04 -10.72
CA LEU A 134 13.48 -4.69 -9.70
C LEU A 134 14.10 -4.55 -8.32
N SER A 135 15.02 -5.45 -7.93
CA SER A 135 15.70 -5.37 -6.62
C SER A 135 16.55 -4.11 -6.50
N ALA A 136 17.28 -3.73 -7.57
CA ALA A 136 18.03 -2.48 -7.63
C ALA A 136 17.11 -1.25 -7.50
N ALA A 137 16.00 -1.20 -8.27
CA ALA A 137 15.04 -0.10 -8.20
C ALA A 137 14.32 0.00 -6.84
N LEU A 138 14.10 -1.13 -6.18
CA LEU A 138 13.53 -1.20 -4.83
C LEU A 138 14.56 -1.02 -3.73
N GLY A 139 15.86 -1.00 -4.04
CA GLY A 139 16.95 -0.94 -3.08
C GLY A 139 16.94 -2.09 -2.05
N ILE A 140 16.65 -3.31 -2.49
CA ILE A 140 16.67 -4.54 -1.70
C ILE A 140 17.57 -5.59 -2.36
N SER A 141 17.88 -6.68 -1.66
CA SER A 141 18.63 -7.79 -2.26
C SER A 141 17.76 -8.61 -3.23
N GLU A 142 18.39 -9.26 -4.22
CA GLU A 142 17.70 -10.21 -5.10
C GLU A 142 17.09 -11.38 -4.30
N THR A 143 17.74 -11.80 -3.22
CA THR A 143 17.26 -12.85 -2.32
C THR A 143 15.92 -12.46 -1.66
N GLU A 144 15.81 -11.24 -1.14
CA GLU A 144 14.55 -10.74 -0.57
C GLU A 144 13.44 -10.64 -1.60
N LEU A 145 13.76 -10.15 -2.81
CA LEU A 145 12.79 -10.07 -3.90
C LEU A 145 12.30 -11.47 -4.29
N ARG A 146 13.19 -12.43 -4.49
CA ARG A 146 12.84 -13.81 -4.87
C ARG A 146 12.01 -14.49 -3.78
N ALA A 147 12.40 -14.36 -2.52
CA ALA A 147 11.61 -14.90 -1.41
C ALA A 147 10.19 -14.32 -1.38
N SER A 148 10.05 -13.01 -1.61
CA SER A 148 8.73 -12.37 -1.72
C SER A 148 7.91 -12.83 -2.92
N TYR A 149 8.57 -13.04 -4.05
CA TYR A 149 7.97 -13.51 -5.29
C TYR A 149 7.48 -14.96 -5.17
N GLU A 150 8.27 -15.87 -4.58
CA GLU A 150 7.85 -17.26 -4.37
C GLU A 150 6.60 -17.34 -3.49
N ARG A 151 6.52 -16.49 -2.47
CA ARG A 151 5.30 -16.34 -1.65
C ARG A 151 4.13 -15.73 -2.41
N ALA A 152 4.36 -14.98 -3.49
CA ALA A 152 3.30 -14.52 -4.38
C ALA A 152 2.80 -15.61 -5.32
N ARG A 153 3.74 -16.39 -5.87
CA ARG A 153 3.49 -17.47 -6.81
C ARG A 153 2.79 -18.67 -6.18
N SER A 154 3.12 -19.01 -4.94
CA SER A 154 2.61 -20.18 -4.23
C SER A 154 1.27 -19.96 -3.52
N ARG A 155 0.61 -18.80 -3.71
CA ARG A 155 -0.65 -18.52 -3.00
C ARG A 155 -1.79 -19.40 -3.50
N PRO A 156 -2.63 -19.91 -2.58
CA PRO A 156 -3.88 -20.54 -2.97
C PRO A 156 -4.73 -19.58 -3.81
N HIS A 157 -5.37 -20.11 -4.84
CA HIS A 157 -6.31 -19.33 -5.67
C HIS A 157 -7.40 -18.73 -4.76
N GLY A 158 -7.39 -17.40 -4.58
CA GLY A 158 -8.44 -16.68 -3.82
C GLY A 158 -7.94 -15.61 -2.84
N GLU A 159 -6.67 -15.60 -2.43
CA GLU A 159 -6.14 -14.59 -1.52
C GLU A 159 -5.63 -13.33 -2.25
N SER A 160 -6.11 -12.16 -1.82
CA SER A 160 -5.73 -10.88 -2.42
C SER A 160 -4.26 -10.57 -2.19
N ALA A 161 -3.60 -10.11 -3.26
CA ALA A 161 -2.18 -9.82 -3.25
C ALA A 161 -1.74 -8.44 -2.82
#